data_AF-A0A838CZM5-F1
#
_entry.id   AF-A0A838CZM5-F1
#
_cell.length_a   1.000
_cell.length_b   1.000
_cell.length_c   1.000
_cell.angle_alpha   90.00
_cell.angle_beta   90.00
_cell.angle_gamma   90.00
#
_symmetry.space_group_name_H-M   'P 1'
#
loop_
_entity.id
_entity.type
_entity.pdbx_description
1 polymer ?
#
loop_
_entity_poly.entity_id
_entity_poly.type
_entity_poly.pdbx_seq_one_letter_code
_entity_poly.pdbx_strand_id
1 'polypeptide(L)'
;MSTGQATVQPGEDGPSADAPPEPLRCPRCDASLRDDQDWCLECGAPARTRLAPAPNWRVPAVVVVTMIVLAGAAFAFAFVRLTDDGGGPAPSSTVTAPPGQPGPGQQPGQPAPGQQPPPVQEAPPAEPVPPPAPAPDDPVPTP
;
A
#
# COMPACT_ATOMS: atom_id res chain seq x y z
N MET A 1 41.52 -53.07 -33.04
CA MET A 1 41.59 -52.13 -31.90
C MET A 1 41.36 -50.76 -32.50
N SER A 2 40.09 -50.34 -32.57
CA SER A 2 39.64 -49.24 -33.43
C SER A 2 39.60 -47.96 -32.63
N THR A 3 40.45 -47.00 -32.99
CA THR A 3 40.48 -45.63 -32.48
C THR A 3 39.33 -44.82 -33.07
N GLY A 4 38.37 -44.42 -32.24
CA GLY A 4 37.33 -43.46 -32.61
C GLY A 4 37.86 -42.03 -32.49
N GLN A 5 37.99 -41.33 -33.61
CA GLN A 5 38.32 -39.91 -33.63
C GLN A 5 37.08 -39.08 -33.34
N ALA A 6 37.11 -38.32 -32.25
CA ALA A 6 36.14 -37.28 -31.93
C ALA A 6 36.57 -35.99 -32.63
N THR A 7 35.85 -35.61 -33.68
CA THR A 7 36.00 -34.32 -34.35
C THR A 7 35.35 -33.25 -33.48
N VAL A 8 36.17 -32.40 -32.86
CA VAL A 8 35.72 -31.16 -32.20
C VAL A 8 35.51 -30.12 -33.30
N GLN A 9 34.27 -29.73 -33.57
CA GLN A 9 33.98 -28.54 -34.37
C GLN A 9 34.07 -27.31 -33.46
N PRO A 10 34.95 -26.33 -33.74
CA PRO A 10 34.90 -25.02 -33.11
C PRO A 10 33.70 -24.27 -33.69
N GLY A 11 32.60 -24.21 -32.95
CA GLY A 11 31.48 -23.32 -33.26
C GLY A 11 31.86 -21.89 -32.88
N GLU A 12 32.02 -21.04 -33.88
CA GLU A 12 32.34 -19.62 -33.80
C GLU A 12 31.11 -18.76 -33.42
N ASP A 13 30.39 -19.14 -32.36
CA ASP A 13 29.30 -18.31 -31.81
C ASP A 13 29.86 -17.27 -30.84
N GLY A 14 30.70 -16.37 -31.35
CA GLY A 14 31.00 -15.12 -30.65
C GLY A 14 29.73 -14.26 -30.64
N PRO A 15 29.24 -13.77 -29.49
CA PRO A 15 28.11 -12.85 -29.49
C PRO A 15 28.49 -11.60 -30.28
N SER A 16 27.86 -11.42 -31.43
CA SER A 16 27.91 -10.18 -32.22
C SER A 16 27.39 -9.03 -31.36
N ALA A 17 28.29 -8.38 -30.63
CA ALA A 17 28.00 -7.36 -29.62
C ALA A 17 27.62 -5.97 -30.20
N ASP A 18 27.30 -5.88 -31.49
CA ASP A 18 27.14 -4.60 -32.20
C ASP A 18 25.84 -4.47 -33.02
N ALA A 19 24.91 -5.41 -32.91
CA ALA A 19 23.58 -5.21 -33.48
C ALA A 19 22.78 -4.23 -32.61
N PRO A 20 22.23 -3.13 -33.17
CA PRO A 20 21.32 -2.25 -32.44
C PRO A 20 20.17 -3.07 -31.84
N PRO A 21 19.74 -2.81 -30.59
CA PRO A 21 18.59 -3.49 -30.03
C PRO A 21 17.37 -3.23 -30.91
N GLU A 22 16.72 -4.30 -31.36
CA GLU A 22 15.47 -4.18 -32.11
C GLU A 22 14.40 -3.51 -31.23
N PRO A 23 13.63 -2.54 -31.77
CA PRO A 23 12.61 -1.84 -31.01
C PRO A 23 11.51 -2.81 -30.56
N LEU A 24 11.26 -2.86 -29.25
CA LEU A 24 10.22 -3.70 -28.67
C LEU A 24 8.83 -3.25 -29.16
N ARG A 25 7.92 -4.20 -29.40
CA ARG A 25 6.55 -3.93 -29.90
C ARG A 25 5.49 -4.27 -28.86
N CYS A 26 4.40 -3.50 -28.81
CA CYS A 26 3.29 -3.77 -27.91
C CYS A 26 2.53 -5.04 -28.36
N PRO A 27 2.34 -6.07 -27.51
CA PRO A 27 1.60 -7.28 -27.91
C PRO A 27 0.10 -7.05 -28.12
N ARG A 28 -0.43 -5.87 -27.78
CA ARG A 28 -1.85 -5.53 -27.90
C ARG A 28 -2.17 -4.68 -29.15
N CYS A 29 -1.36 -3.69 -29.45
CA CYS A 29 -1.60 -2.74 -30.55
C CYS A 29 -0.43 -2.59 -31.54
N ASP A 30 0.65 -3.35 -31.35
CA ASP A 30 1.86 -3.35 -32.19
C ASP A 30 2.63 -2.02 -32.29
N ALA A 31 2.28 -1.04 -31.45
CA ALA A 31 3.02 0.21 -31.32
C ALA A 31 4.48 -0.04 -30.92
N SER A 32 5.39 0.81 -31.40
CA SER A 32 6.80 0.79 -31.01
C SER A 32 6.97 1.27 -29.57
N LEU A 33 7.68 0.50 -28.76
CA LEU A 33 8.02 0.84 -27.38
C LEU A 33 9.48 1.22 -27.23
N ARG A 34 9.70 2.25 -26.42
CA ARG A 34 11.03 2.63 -25.95
C ARG A 34 11.47 1.72 -24.83
N ASP A 35 12.77 1.66 -24.59
CA ASP A 35 13.36 0.78 -23.58
C ASP A 35 13.04 1.13 -22.13
N ASP A 36 12.64 2.37 -21.89
CA ASP A 36 12.26 2.91 -20.59
C ASP A 36 10.76 2.84 -20.31
N GLN A 37 9.94 2.31 -21.22
CA GLN A 37 8.48 2.29 -21.08
C GLN A 37 7.92 0.98 -20.53
N ASP A 38 7.37 1.05 -19.31
CA ASP A 38 6.66 -0.05 -18.67
C ASP A 38 5.22 -0.22 -19.20
N TRP A 39 4.63 0.85 -19.72
CA TRP A 39 3.31 0.88 -20.33
C TRP A 39 3.35 1.41 -21.77
N CYS A 40 2.43 0.94 -22.60
CA CYS A 40 2.24 1.47 -23.95
C CYS A 40 1.43 2.77 -23.88
N LEU A 41 1.96 3.89 -24.38
CA LEU A 41 1.24 5.17 -24.42
C LEU A 41 0.10 5.21 -25.45
N GLU A 42 0.14 4.34 -26.46
CA GLU A 42 -0.89 4.31 -27.51
C GLU A 42 -2.19 3.63 -27.03
N CYS A 43 -2.08 2.54 -26.25
CA CYS A 43 -3.25 1.75 -25.83
C CYS A 43 -3.41 1.56 -24.31
N GLY A 44 -2.46 2.05 -23.50
CA GLY A 44 -2.48 1.90 -22.04
C GLY A 44 -2.18 0.49 -21.52
N ALA A 45 -1.89 -0.48 -22.38
CA ALA A 45 -1.57 -1.84 -21.94
C ALA A 45 -0.17 -1.89 -21.29
N PRO A 46 0.00 -2.72 -20.23
CA PRO A 46 1.29 -2.88 -19.61
C PRO A 46 2.16 -3.77 -20.52
N ALA A 47 3.25 -3.21 -21.02
CA ALA A 47 4.00 -3.80 -22.14
C ALA A 47 5.21 -4.62 -21.69
N ARG A 48 5.75 -4.31 -20.50
CA ARG A 48 6.87 -5.04 -19.89
C ARG A 48 6.45 -5.78 -18.62
N THR A 49 5.30 -6.46 -18.64
CA THR A 49 4.90 -7.37 -17.53
C THR A 49 5.68 -8.68 -17.49
N ARG A 50 6.94 -8.69 -17.97
CA ARG A 50 7.97 -9.41 -17.20
C ARG A 50 8.19 -8.64 -15.90
N LEU A 51 7.19 -8.70 -15.01
CA LEU A 51 7.44 -8.62 -13.58
C LEU A 51 8.66 -9.51 -13.38
N ALA A 52 9.81 -8.92 -13.03
CA ALA A 52 10.90 -9.71 -12.50
C ALA A 52 10.28 -10.68 -11.48
N PRO A 53 10.62 -11.99 -11.52
CA PRO A 53 9.91 -13.02 -10.74
C PRO A 53 9.62 -12.46 -9.36
N ALA A 54 8.32 -12.29 -9.06
CA ALA A 54 7.86 -11.36 -8.03
C ALA A 54 8.79 -11.45 -6.82
N PRO A 55 9.61 -10.42 -6.54
CA PRO A 55 10.69 -10.51 -5.56
C PRO A 55 10.05 -11.02 -4.28
N ASN A 56 10.54 -12.17 -3.80
CA ASN A 56 10.09 -12.98 -2.67
C ASN A 56 9.21 -12.26 -1.62
N TRP A 57 8.00 -11.86 -2.02
CA TRP A 57 7.12 -10.94 -1.27
C TRP A 57 6.64 -11.57 0.03
N ARG A 58 6.72 -12.90 0.08
CA ARG A 58 6.49 -13.69 1.28
C ARG A 58 7.38 -13.24 2.43
N VAL A 59 8.63 -12.86 2.18
CA VAL A 59 9.55 -12.38 3.22
C VAL A 59 9.06 -11.07 3.85
N PRO A 60 8.86 -9.97 3.12
CA PRO A 60 8.32 -8.74 3.71
C PRO A 60 6.93 -8.95 4.32
N ALA A 61 6.06 -9.78 3.73
CA ALA A 61 4.77 -10.10 4.32
C ALA A 61 4.89 -10.79 5.68
N VAL A 62 5.76 -11.80 5.82
CA VAL A 62 6.02 -12.49 7.09
C VAL A 62 6.58 -11.53 8.14
N VAL A 63 7.49 -10.63 7.75
CA VAL A 63 8.05 -9.61 8.66
C VAL A 63 6.94 -8.70 9.19
N VAL A 64 6.05 -8.20 8.33
CA VAL A 64 4.93 -7.34 8.73
C VAL A 64 3.96 -8.09 9.66
N VAL A 65 3.58 -9.32 9.32
CA VAL A 65 2.70 -10.14 10.18
C VAL A 65 3.34 -10.39 11.54
N THR A 66 4.64 -10.68 11.57
CA THR A 66 5.38 -10.91 12.83
C THR A 66 5.39 -9.65 13.70
N MET A 67 5.62 -8.47 13.11
CA MET A 67 5.56 -7.19 13.81
C MET A 67 4.18 -6.93 14.41
N ILE A 68 3.09 -7.18 13.66
CA ILE A 68 1.72 -7.02 14.13
C ILE A 68 1.42 -7.96 15.30
N VAL A 69 1.83 -9.22 15.20
CA VAL A 69 1.63 -10.22 16.27
C VAL A 69 2.39 -9.82 17.55
N LEU A 70 3.64 -9.40 17.42
CA LEU A 70 4.45 -8.95 18.57
C LEU A 70 3.85 -7.70 19.23
N ALA A 71 3.43 -6.71 18.44
CA ALA A 71 2.79 -5.51 18.93
C ALA A 71 1.46 -5.83 19.65
N GLY A 72 0.64 -6.71 19.07
CA GLY A 72 -0.61 -7.17 19.66
C GLY A 72 -0.40 -7.91 20.99
N ALA A 73 0.61 -8.79 21.07
CA ALA A 73 0.94 -9.51 22.29
C ALA A 73 1.42 -8.56 23.42
N ALA A 74 2.27 -7.59 23.11
CA ALA A 74 2.72 -6.58 24.06
C ALA A 74 1.56 -5.73 24.58
N PHE A 75 0.65 -5.32 23.69
CA PHE A 75 -0.54 -4.54 24.04
C PHE A 75 -1.48 -5.34 24.96
N ALA A 76 -1.77 -6.60 24.62
CA ALA A 76 -2.60 -7.48 25.45
C ALA A 76 -2.00 -7.69 26.85
N PHE A 77 -0.68 -7.90 26.94
CA PHE A 77 0.02 -8.04 28.22
C PHE A 77 -0.09 -6.78 29.08
N ALA A 78 0.12 -5.60 28.48
CA ALA A 78 -0.03 -4.33 29.18
C ALA A 78 -1.48 -4.12 29.70
N PHE A 79 -2.47 -4.50 28.91
CA PHE A 79 -3.88 -4.41 29.29
C PHE A 79 -4.23 -5.30 30.49
N VAL A 80 -3.75 -6.55 30.51
CA VAL A 80 -3.94 -7.47 31.65
C VAL A 80 -3.31 -6.90 32.91
N ARG A 81 -2.07 -6.41 32.83
CA ARG A 81 -1.37 -5.78 33.96
C ARG A 81 -2.16 -4.61 34.54
N LEU A 82 -2.63 -3.70 33.67
CA LEU A 82 -3.38 -2.54 34.09
C LEU A 82 -4.73 -2.92 34.75
N THR A 83 -5.35 -4.01 34.29
CA THR A 83 -6.64 -4.47 34.83
C THR A 83 -6.47 -5.17 36.18
N ASP A 84 -5.41 -5.96 36.35
CA ASP A 84 -5.10 -6.64 37.62
C ASP A 84 -4.81 -5.64 38.76
N ASP A 85 -4.19 -4.50 38.45
CA ASP A 85 -3.87 -3.46 39.44
C ASP A 85 -5.12 -2.74 40.01
N GLY A 86 -6.28 -2.86 39.35
CA GLY A 86 -7.54 -2.23 39.76
C GLY A 86 -8.45 -3.11 40.64
N GLY A 87 -8.09 -4.37 40.89
CA GLY A 87 -8.92 -5.34 41.62
C GLY A 87 -8.77 -5.31 43.15
N GLY A 88 -7.79 -4.59 43.68
CA GLY A 88 -7.66 -4.39 45.12
C GLY A 88 -8.74 -3.43 45.65
N PRO A 89 -9.26 -3.62 46.88
CA PRO A 89 -10.11 -2.61 47.50
C PRO A 89 -9.34 -1.29 47.50
N ALA A 90 -9.83 -0.34 46.71
CA ALA A 90 -9.16 0.95 46.55
C ALA A 90 -8.87 1.51 47.96
N PRO A 91 -7.61 1.85 48.29
CA PRO A 91 -7.37 2.63 49.49
C PRO A 91 -8.22 3.88 49.30
N SER A 92 -9.22 4.05 50.16
CA SER A 92 -10.04 5.25 50.14
C SER A 92 -9.08 6.40 50.34
N SER A 93 -8.79 7.14 49.28
CA SER A 93 -8.07 8.40 49.37
C SER A 93 -8.97 9.30 50.20
N THR A 94 -8.77 9.28 51.52
CA THR A 94 -9.38 10.27 52.40
C THR A 94 -8.77 11.59 51.99
N VAL A 95 -9.46 12.30 51.11
CA VAL A 95 -9.18 13.71 50.84
C VAL A 95 -9.48 14.40 52.16
N THR A 96 -8.44 14.58 52.97
CA THR A 96 -8.48 15.50 54.11
C THR A 96 -8.69 16.88 53.52
N ALA A 97 -9.94 17.34 53.52
CA ALA A 97 -10.27 18.71 53.15
C ALA A 97 -9.47 19.65 54.08
N PRO A 98 -8.70 20.61 53.53
CA PRO A 98 -8.12 21.66 54.34
C PRO A 98 -9.26 22.42 55.04
N PRO A 99 -9.10 22.83 56.31
CA PRO A 99 -10.11 23.61 57.01
C PRO A 99 -10.45 24.87 56.22
N GLY A 100 -11.74 25.07 55.97
CA GLY A 100 -12.28 26.11 55.11
C GLY A 100 -11.85 27.50 55.55
N GLN A 101 -11.23 28.23 54.63
CA GLN A 101 -11.02 29.65 54.76
C GLN A 101 -12.30 30.37 54.27
N PRO A 102 -12.90 31.28 55.04
CA PRO A 102 -14.03 32.09 54.59
C PRO A 102 -13.62 32.92 53.37
N GLY A 103 -14.38 32.78 52.28
CA GLY A 103 -14.05 33.38 50.99
C GLY A 103 -14.26 34.90 50.95
N PRO A 104 -13.60 35.57 49.98
CA PRO A 104 -14.10 36.82 49.43
C PRO A 104 -14.61 36.63 48.00
N GLY A 105 -15.86 37.05 47.78
CA GLY A 105 -16.29 37.70 46.54
C GLY A 105 -16.57 36.80 45.34
N GLN A 106 -17.85 36.65 45.00
CA GLN A 106 -18.28 36.32 43.64
C GLN A 106 -17.70 37.35 42.65
N GLN A 107 -16.94 36.88 41.67
CA GLN A 107 -16.55 37.68 40.52
C GLN A 107 -17.64 37.55 39.44
N PRO A 108 -18.21 38.66 38.93
CA PRO A 108 -19.23 38.62 37.89
C PRO A 108 -18.69 38.09 36.56
N GLY A 109 -19.43 37.12 36.01
CA GLY A 109 -19.60 36.81 34.58
C GLY A 109 -18.40 36.98 33.65
N GLN A 110 -17.63 35.91 33.46
CA GLN A 110 -16.78 35.79 32.28
C GLN A 110 -17.66 35.46 31.06
N PRO A 111 -17.58 36.20 29.95
CA PRO A 111 -18.36 35.92 28.74
C PRO A 111 -18.04 34.54 28.20
N ALA A 112 -19.08 33.79 27.84
CA ALA A 112 -18.97 32.49 27.19
C ALA A 112 -18.11 32.61 25.91
N PRO A 113 -17.12 31.73 25.69
CA PRO A 113 -16.42 31.63 24.42
C PRO A 113 -17.44 31.43 23.30
N GLY A 114 -17.38 32.28 22.28
CA GLY A 114 -18.29 32.25 21.15
C GLY A 114 -18.34 30.86 20.54
N GLN A 115 -19.56 30.38 20.29
CA GLN A 115 -19.77 29.16 19.51
C GLN A 115 -19.09 29.33 18.15
N GLN A 116 -18.05 28.54 17.93
CA GLN A 116 -17.45 28.38 16.62
C GLN A 116 -18.53 27.82 15.69
N PRO A 117 -18.84 28.47 14.56
CA PRO A 117 -19.81 27.94 13.61
C PRO A 117 -19.39 26.54 13.16
N PRO A 118 -20.35 25.63 12.92
CA PRO A 118 -20.05 24.29 12.47
C PRO A 118 -19.21 24.36 11.18
N PRO A 119 -18.21 23.47 11.01
CA PRO A 119 -17.46 23.40 9.76
C PRO A 119 -18.46 23.17 8.63
N VAL A 120 -18.40 24.04 7.62
CA VAL A 120 -19.10 23.83 6.35
C VAL A 120 -18.56 22.52 5.79
N GLN A 121 -19.41 21.50 5.78
CA GLN A 121 -19.11 20.24 5.14
C GLN A 121 -19.02 20.54 3.64
N GLU A 122 -17.79 20.57 3.11
CA GLU A 122 -17.58 20.54 1.67
C GLU A 122 -18.30 19.30 1.13
N ALA A 123 -19.21 19.54 0.20
CA ALA A 123 -19.89 18.47 -0.51
C ALA A 123 -18.81 17.57 -1.15
N PRO A 124 -18.93 16.24 -1.03
CA PRO A 124 -18.00 15.33 -1.66
C PRO A 124 -17.89 15.67 -3.16
N PRO A 125 -16.68 15.60 -3.74
CA PRO A 125 -16.49 15.76 -5.17
C PRO A 125 -17.48 14.84 -5.89
N ALA A 126 -18.21 15.39 -6.87
CA ALA A 126 -19.06 14.59 -7.73
C ALA A 126 -18.23 13.43 -8.29
N GLU A 127 -18.68 12.20 -8.01
CA GLU A 127 -18.07 11.00 -8.54
C GLU A 127 -17.99 11.13 -10.07
N PRO A 128 -16.82 10.89 -10.70
CA PRO A 128 -16.72 10.84 -12.14
C PRO A 128 -17.72 9.83 -12.67
N VAL A 129 -18.68 10.30 -13.48
CA VAL A 129 -19.61 9.41 -14.16
C VAL A 129 -18.78 8.42 -14.98
N PRO A 130 -18.93 7.10 -14.75
CA PRO A 130 -18.20 6.12 -15.53
C PRO A 130 -18.57 6.27 -17.01
N PRO A 131 -17.60 6.16 -17.93
CA PRO A 131 -17.89 6.17 -19.36
C PRO A 131 -18.90 5.06 -19.69
N PRO A 132 -19.79 5.29 -20.66
CA PRO A 132 -20.77 4.28 -21.07
C PRO A 132 -20.04 2.99 -21.44
N ALA A 133 -20.55 1.87 -20.94
CA ALA A 133 -20.02 0.55 -21.26
C ALA A 133 -19.95 0.40 -22.80
N PRO A 134 -18.86 -0.18 -23.33
CA PRO A 134 -18.78 -0.49 -24.74
C PRO A 134 -19.95 -1.40 -25.12
N ALA A 135 -20.63 -1.05 -26.21
CA ALA A 135 -21.70 -1.88 -26.76
C ALA A 135 -21.13 -3.28 -27.09
N PRO A 136 -21.92 -4.36 -26.92
CA PRO A 136 -21.50 -5.68 -27.37
C PRO A 136 -21.22 -5.62 -28.87
N ASP A 137 -20.00 -5.99 -29.26
CA ASP A 137 -19.63 -6.16 -30.67
C ASP A 137 -20.54 -7.21 -31.30
N ASP A 138 -21.30 -6.78 -32.31
CA ASP A 138 -22.04 -7.67 -33.20
C ASP A 138 -21.06 -8.66 -33.87
N PRO A 139 -21.38 -9.96 -33.90
CA PRO A 139 -20.52 -10.95 -34.53
C PRO A 139 -20.38 -10.64 -36.02
N VAL A 140 -19.15 -10.40 -36.46
CA VAL A 140 -18.79 -10.24 -37.88
C VAL A 140 -19.18 -11.53 -38.63
N PRO A 141 -20.05 -11.46 -39.65
CA PRO A 141 -20.37 -12.62 -40.47
C PRO A 141 -19.13 -13.03 -41.28
N THR A 142 -18.75 -14.30 -41.13
CA THR A 142 -17.65 -14.93 -41.87
C THR A 142 -18.12 -15.27 -43.31
N PRO A 143 -17.31 -15.05 -44.36
CA PRO A 143 -17.67 -15.40 -45.75
C PRO A 143 -17.68 -16.92 -46.01
#